data_AF-A0A8S8XL64-F1
#
_entry.id   AF-A0A8S8XL64-F1
#
_cell.length_a   1.000
_cell.length_b   1.000
_cell.length_c   1.000
_cell.angle_alpha   90.00
_cell.angle_beta   90.00
_cell.angle_gamma   90.00
#
_symmetry.space_group_name_H-M   'P 1'
#
loop_
_entity.id
_entity.type
_entity.pdbx_description
1 polymer ?
#
loop_
_entity_poly.entity_id
_entity_poly.type
_entity_poly.pdbx_seq_one_letter_code
_entity_poly.pdbx_strand_id
1 'polypeptide(L)'
;MGIPTQMDRSAYTALIHSLPCPIPGFFDPPIPPDDPSVWIDEDDFDWNESPTGTRSVSVGYDDDGDCRTDDRTSSQKDTNDNGVECDIELSLTLTGEFRYEADSFVDEDPDDEAYAKEALHRASILGIGKLGFVFIISIFIPLFMATGLIRDEMNSGTMHYMLTKPIARTEVFFYRVIGYLGIVWPYLIILTLISAIVTGFAGPGDSLFRFSEFGIWLAILFAAMMATLVYGMLFCFLGVMWRYGIILAIPFAAWELGMALLSMGVPDAPILRFSVIGWALIIVDSASMIVWPDMTLLIYSGFSVEGTDALGFESEELIGSEPLQYFYANPGLGNISPFLSMIIATVVLLIQATALLFLGGAIFKGKEIE
;
A
#
# COMPACT_ATOMS: atom_id res chain seq x y z
N MET A 1 23.08 -9.45 -14.07
CA MET A 1 24.09 -9.39 -13.00
C MET A 1 23.53 -10.27 -11.90
N GLY A 2 23.95 -11.53 -11.86
CA GLY A 2 23.33 -12.59 -11.05
C GLY A 2 23.95 -12.62 -9.65
N ILE A 3 23.09 -12.78 -8.65
CA ILE A 3 23.44 -12.94 -7.24
C ILE A 3 23.94 -14.38 -7.04
N PRO A 4 25.09 -14.61 -6.37
CA PRO A 4 25.57 -15.97 -6.16
C PRO A 4 24.85 -16.61 -4.97
N THR A 5 24.23 -17.77 -5.22
CA THR A 5 23.67 -18.68 -4.21
C THR A 5 24.78 -19.47 -3.52
N GLN A 6 24.56 -19.78 -2.23
CA GLN A 6 25.27 -20.57 -1.20
C GLN A 6 26.38 -21.59 -1.57
N MET A 7 26.54 -22.01 -2.82
CA MET A 7 27.53 -23.02 -3.24
C MET A 7 28.96 -22.45 -3.41
N ASP A 8 29.13 -21.12 -3.46
CA ASP A 8 30.44 -20.50 -3.70
C ASP A 8 31.32 -20.34 -2.44
N ARG A 9 30.77 -20.46 -1.22
CA ARG A 9 31.58 -20.34 0.02
C ARG A 9 32.46 -21.56 0.31
N SER A 10 32.07 -22.76 -0.13
CA SER A 10 32.90 -23.97 0.04
C SER A 10 34.16 -23.98 -0.84
N ALA A 11 34.19 -23.17 -1.92
CA ALA A 11 35.37 -23.05 -2.78
C ALA A 11 36.48 -22.19 -2.14
N TYR A 12 36.13 -21.25 -1.25
CA TYR A 12 37.09 -20.42 -0.54
C TYR A 12 37.86 -21.19 0.53
N THR A 13 37.26 -22.22 1.13
CA THR A 13 37.92 -23.03 2.17
C THR A 13 39.03 -23.94 1.60
N ALA A 14 38.95 -24.32 0.32
CA ALA A 14 39.94 -25.20 -0.31
C ALA A 14 41.21 -24.48 -0.80
N LEU A 15 41.16 -23.16 -1.02
CA LEU A 15 42.28 -22.38 -1.54
C LEU A 15 43.26 -21.87 -0.47
N ILE A 16 42.93 -22.03 0.81
CA ILE A 16 43.73 -21.50 1.94
C ILE A 16 44.89 -22.46 2.32
N HIS A 17 44.89 -23.70 1.82
CA HIS A 17 45.87 -24.70 2.24
C HIS A 17 47.25 -24.62 1.55
N SER A 18 47.53 -23.61 0.71
CA SER A 18 48.74 -23.55 -0.13
C SER A 18 49.59 -22.27 -0.05
N LEU A 19 49.49 -21.45 0.99
CA LEU A 19 50.37 -20.29 1.17
C LEU A 19 51.15 -20.35 2.50
N PRO A 20 52.49 -20.15 2.48
CA PRO A 20 53.29 -20.15 3.69
C PRO A 20 53.33 -18.75 4.33
N CYS A 21 53.22 -18.73 5.66
CA CYS A 21 53.49 -17.65 6.63
C CYS A 21 52.27 -16.83 7.11
N PRO A 22 51.97 -16.81 8.43
CA PRO A 22 50.86 -16.06 9.00
C PRO A 22 51.28 -14.63 9.35
N ILE A 23 50.46 -13.64 8.95
CA ILE A 23 50.49 -12.29 9.53
C ILE A 23 49.39 -12.28 10.60
N PRO A 24 49.73 -12.19 11.89
CA PRO A 24 48.74 -12.23 12.95
C PRO A 24 47.99 -10.90 13.01
N GLY A 25 46.66 -10.94 12.98
CA GLY A 25 45.79 -9.81 13.30
C GLY A 25 44.95 -9.21 12.17
N PHE A 26 44.79 -9.87 11.02
CA PHE A 26 43.90 -9.38 9.95
C PHE A 26 42.60 -10.20 9.78
N PHE A 27 42.38 -11.25 10.58
CA PHE A 27 41.23 -12.15 10.44
C PHE A 27 40.37 -12.31 11.70
N ASP A 28 40.66 -11.57 12.78
CA ASP A 28 39.70 -11.48 13.89
C ASP A 28 38.78 -10.29 13.60
N PRO A 29 37.47 -10.51 13.31
CA PRO A 29 36.52 -9.41 13.34
C PRO A 29 36.60 -8.73 14.72
N PRO A 30 36.58 -7.38 14.81
CA PRO A 30 36.65 -6.65 16.08
C PRO A 30 35.49 -6.96 17.04
N ILE A 31 34.47 -7.64 16.53
CA ILE A 31 33.27 -8.08 17.22
C ILE A 31 33.33 -9.61 17.15
N PRO A 32 33.33 -10.32 18.28
CA PRO A 32 33.19 -11.78 18.25
C PRO A 32 31.94 -12.13 17.45
N PRO A 33 31.97 -13.17 16.59
CA PRO A 33 30.73 -13.64 15.97
C PRO A 33 29.76 -13.98 17.10
N ASP A 34 28.54 -13.46 17.02
CA ASP A 34 27.50 -13.78 18.00
C ASP A 34 27.27 -15.31 18.01
N ASP A 35 26.82 -15.82 19.16
CA ASP A 35 26.60 -17.25 19.32
C ASP A 35 25.62 -17.74 18.25
N PRO A 36 25.84 -18.91 17.61
CA PRO A 36 24.94 -19.41 16.57
C PRO A 36 23.49 -19.56 17.02
N SER A 37 23.21 -19.60 18.33
CA SER A 37 21.85 -19.53 18.90
C SER A 37 21.13 -18.21 18.59
N VAL A 38 21.84 -17.08 18.53
CA VAL A 38 21.29 -15.74 18.19
C VAL A 38 20.84 -15.64 16.72
N TRP A 39 21.17 -16.64 15.89
CA TRP A 39 20.84 -16.67 14.46
C TRP A 39 20.08 -17.93 14.07
N ILE A 40 19.52 -18.64 15.06
CA ILE A 40 18.55 -19.67 14.77
C ILE A 40 17.29 -18.94 14.35
N ASP A 41 16.77 -19.32 13.18
CA ASP A 41 15.51 -18.84 12.62
C ASP A 41 14.40 -19.44 13.49
N GLU A 42 13.98 -18.67 14.51
CA GLU A 42 12.89 -19.01 15.42
C GLU A 42 11.56 -18.82 14.67
N ASP A 43 10.62 -19.75 14.84
CA ASP A 43 9.52 -20.01 13.90
C ASP A 43 8.53 -18.83 13.63
N ASP A 44 7.58 -19.04 12.70
CA ASP A 44 6.49 -18.15 12.26
C ASP A 44 5.86 -17.26 13.36
N PHE A 45 5.37 -16.06 12.99
CA PHE A 45 4.53 -15.19 13.84
C PHE A 45 3.35 -15.94 14.48
N ASP A 46 3.50 -16.35 15.74
CA ASP A 46 2.43 -17.02 16.49
C ASP A 46 1.44 -16.03 17.15
N TRP A 47 1.58 -14.73 16.84
CA TRP A 47 0.73 -13.62 17.30
C TRP A 47 -0.65 -13.62 16.60
N ASN A 48 -1.40 -14.69 16.79
CA ASN A 48 -2.72 -14.90 16.21
C ASN A 48 -3.83 -14.06 16.89
N GLU A 49 -3.53 -13.45 18.03
CA GLU A 49 -4.45 -12.63 18.81
C GLU A 49 -3.90 -11.20 18.98
N SER A 50 -4.60 -10.23 18.41
CA SER A 50 -4.31 -8.82 18.66
C SER A 50 -5.07 -8.33 19.91
N PRO A 51 -4.43 -7.59 20.85
CA PRO A 51 -5.16 -6.94 21.93
C PRO A 51 -6.27 -6.05 21.38
N THR A 52 -7.42 -6.04 22.05
CA THR A 52 -8.58 -5.21 21.67
C THR A 52 -9.03 -4.40 22.87
N GLY A 53 -8.98 -3.07 22.76
CA GLY A 53 -9.36 -2.17 23.84
C GLY A 53 -8.33 -2.18 24.98
N THR A 54 -8.77 -2.38 26.22
CA THR A 54 -7.90 -2.45 27.41
C THR A 54 -7.49 -3.89 27.77
N ARG A 55 -7.72 -4.86 26.90
CA ARG A 55 -7.35 -6.25 27.13
C ARG A 55 -5.92 -6.46 26.64
N SER A 56 -5.03 -6.84 27.55
CA SER A 56 -3.74 -7.41 27.17
C SER A 56 -3.91 -8.84 26.71
N VAL A 57 -3.05 -9.24 25.78
CA VAL A 57 -2.98 -10.58 25.23
C VAL A 57 -1.55 -11.05 25.39
N SER A 58 -1.41 -12.25 25.94
CA SER A 58 -0.16 -13.01 25.99
C SER A 58 0.00 -13.74 24.66
N VAL A 59 1.10 -13.50 23.96
CA VAL A 59 1.49 -14.10 22.69
C VAL A 59 2.97 -14.50 22.75
N GLY A 60 3.47 -15.26 21.77
CA GLY A 60 4.82 -15.80 21.82
C GLY A 60 4.88 -17.06 22.66
N TYR A 61 5.72 -18.00 22.24
CA TYR A 61 6.02 -19.20 23.00
C TYR A 61 7.50 -19.49 22.83
N ASP A 62 8.25 -19.40 23.93
CA ASP A 62 9.70 -19.67 23.92
C ASP A 62 9.98 -21.10 23.41
N ASP A 63 10.38 -21.19 22.14
CA ASP A 63 10.61 -22.40 21.36
C ASP A 63 12.09 -22.83 21.37
N ASP A 64 13.03 -21.89 21.54
CA ASP A 64 14.47 -22.12 21.63
C ASP A 64 14.91 -22.58 23.04
N GLY A 65 14.08 -22.27 24.03
CA GLY A 65 14.17 -22.71 25.41
C GLY A 65 15.13 -21.89 26.26
N ASP A 66 15.59 -20.73 25.81
CA ASP A 66 16.49 -19.85 26.55
C ASP A 66 15.81 -19.29 27.82
N CYS A 67 14.51 -18.98 27.73
CA CYS A 67 13.67 -18.61 28.85
C CYS A 67 13.35 -19.80 29.74
N ARG A 68 13.07 -20.96 29.13
CA ARG A 68 12.61 -22.18 29.80
C ARG A 68 13.74 -22.98 30.47
N THR A 69 14.98 -22.53 30.41
CA THR A 69 16.12 -23.16 31.10
C THR A 69 15.78 -23.58 32.55
N ASP A 70 16.16 -24.81 32.92
CA ASP A 70 15.88 -25.42 34.24
C ASP A 70 16.51 -24.65 35.41
N ASP A 71 17.46 -23.75 35.12
CA ASP A 71 18.21 -22.96 36.11
C ASP A 71 17.44 -21.72 36.60
N ARG A 72 16.31 -21.36 35.97
CA ARG A 72 15.49 -20.19 36.33
C ARG A 72 14.24 -20.61 37.12
N THR A 73 13.92 -19.87 38.19
CA THR A 73 12.66 -20.07 38.93
C THR A 73 11.46 -19.51 38.16
N SER A 74 10.25 -20.01 38.41
CA SER A 74 9.00 -19.47 37.82
C SER A 74 8.88 -17.95 37.88
N SER A 75 9.25 -17.31 39.01
CA SER A 75 9.20 -15.84 39.16
C SER A 75 10.34 -15.08 38.46
N GLN A 76 11.31 -15.81 37.91
CA GLN A 76 12.33 -15.23 37.03
C GLN A 76 11.99 -15.45 35.57
N LYS A 77 11.06 -16.38 35.27
CA LYS A 77 10.57 -16.67 33.93
C LYS A 77 9.43 -15.71 33.57
N ASP A 78 8.57 -15.37 34.53
CA ASP A 78 7.56 -14.30 34.46
C ASP A 78 8.16 -13.00 35.03
N THR A 79 8.78 -12.20 34.17
CA THR A 79 9.41 -10.90 34.50
C THR A 79 8.44 -9.74 34.34
N ASN A 80 7.45 -9.89 33.45
CA ASN A 80 6.38 -8.92 33.22
C ASN A 80 5.24 -9.04 34.28
N ASP A 81 5.32 -10.00 35.21
CA ASP A 81 4.38 -10.27 36.30
C ASP A 81 2.92 -10.49 35.81
N ASN A 82 2.76 -11.01 34.59
CA ASN A 82 1.46 -11.22 33.96
C ASN A 82 0.82 -12.59 34.34
N GLY A 83 1.59 -13.47 35.01
CA GLY A 83 1.16 -14.79 35.47
C GLY A 83 1.32 -15.91 34.45
N VAL A 84 1.95 -15.64 33.32
CA VAL A 84 2.38 -16.59 32.28
C VAL A 84 3.91 -16.54 32.26
N GLU A 85 4.54 -17.70 32.15
CA GLU A 85 6.01 -17.78 32.14
C GLU A 85 6.49 -17.78 30.68
N CYS A 86 7.51 -16.97 30.39
CA CYS A 86 8.21 -16.97 29.09
C CYS A 86 7.28 -16.60 27.94
N ASP A 87 6.65 -15.43 28.06
CA ASP A 87 5.72 -14.90 27.07
C ASP A 87 5.93 -13.41 26.78
N ILE A 88 5.15 -12.91 25.81
CA ILE A 88 5.11 -11.50 25.44
C ILE A 88 3.70 -10.96 25.74
N GLU A 89 3.62 -9.94 26.59
CA GLU A 89 2.39 -9.21 26.81
C GLU A 89 2.24 -8.09 25.77
N LEU A 90 1.26 -8.23 24.87
CA LEU A 90 0.82 -7.15 24.00
C LEU A 90 -0.34 -6.40 24.67
N SER A 91 -0.13 -5.10 24.89
CA SER A 91 -1.17 -4.21 25.41
C SER A 91 -1.37 -2.99 24.52
N LEU A 92 -2.59 -2.44 24.50
CA LEU A 92 -2.90 -1.21 23.79
C LEU A 92 -2.92 -0.04 24.77
N THR A 93 -2.13 0.98 24.48
CA THR A 93 -2.18 2.26 25.20
C THR A 93 -3.50 2.97 24.89
N LEU A 94 -3.94 3.89 25.77
CA LEU A 94 -5.14 4.73 25.52
C LEU A 94 -5.07 5.53 24.19
N THR A 95 -3.87 5.73 23.65
CA THR A 95 -3.59 6.38 22.36
C THR A 95 -3.74 5.44 21.16
N GLY A 96 -3.93 4.13 21.38
CA GLY A 96 -3.99 3.11 20.33
C GLY A 96 -2.61 2.58 19.90
N GLU A 97 -1.55 2.96 20.60
CA GLU A 97 -0.20 2.43 20.37
C GLU A 97 -0.04 1.06 21.04
N PHE A 98 0.56 0.11 20.32
CA PHE A 98 0.95 -1.18 20.88
C PHE A 98 2.12 -0.97 21.83
N ARG A 99 2.02 -1.57 23.01
CA ARG A 99 3.10 -1.70 23.97
C ARG A 99 3.47 -3.17 24.03
N TYR A 100 4.76 -3.41 23.87
CA TYR A 100 5.43 -4.69 23.95
C TYR A 100 6.09 -4.81 25.32
N GLU A 101 5.75 -5.83 26.08
CA GLU A 101 6.38 -6.13 27.36
C GLU A 101 6.70 -7.63 27.40
N ALA A 102 7.91 -7.96 26.96
CA ALA A 102 8.42 -9.33 26.97
C ALA A 102 9.06 -9.70 28.30
N ASP A 103 8.99 -10.97 28.63
CA ASP A 103 9.80 -11.56 29.67
C ASP A 103 11.29 -11.52 29.32
N SER A 104 12.14 -11.61 30.34
CA SER A 104 13.59 -11.60 30.13
C SER A 104 14.03 -12.86 29.37
N PHE A 105 14.85 -12.67 28.33
CA PHE A 105 15.31 -13.75 27.45
C PHE A 105 14.13 -14.42 26.74
N VAL A 106 13.21 -13.62 26.22
CA VAL A 106 12.20 -14.09 25.25
C VAL A 106 12.45 -13.22 24.03
N ASP A 107 13.16 -13.76 23.05
CA ASP A 107 13.58 -13.10 21.82
C ASP A 107 12.84 -13.69 20.62
N GLU A 108 11.50 -13.64 20.69
CA GLU A 108 10.59 -14.02 19.59
C GLU A 108 10.70 -13.01 18.43
N ASP A 109 11.82 -13.04 17.73
CA ASP A 109 11.95 -12.39 16.45
C ASP A 109 11.31 -13.27 15.37
N PRO A 110 10.67 -12.66 14.37
CA PRO A 110 10.02 -13.43 13.33
C PRO A 110 11.03 -13.99 12.32
N ASP A 111 10.68 -15.11 11.66
CA ASP A 111 11.40 -15.58 10.47
C ASP A 111 11.57 -14.42 9.47
N ASP A 112 12.80 -13.93 9.39
CA ASP A 112 13.24 -12.81 8.56
C ASP A 112 12.88 -13.04 7.09
N GLU A 113 13.03 -14.26 6.60
CA GLU A 113 12.81 -14.64 5.22
C GLU A 113 11.30 -14.74 4.91
N ALA A 114 10.51 -15.32 5.80
CA ALA A 114 9.04 -15.40 5.66
C ALA A 114 8.40 -14.02 5.79
N TYR A 115 8.80 -13.23 6.79
CA TYR A 115 8.34 -11.87 6.98
C TYR A 115 8.69 -11.02 5.76
N ALA A 116 9.94 -11.04 5.30
CA ALA A 116 10.34 -10.23 4.15
C ALA A 116 9.55 -10.59 2.89
N LYS A 117 9.23 -11.86 2.67
CA LYS A 117 8.38 -12.29 1.54
C LYS A 117 6.96 -11.74 1.68
N GLU A 118 6.34 -11.86 2.86
CA GLU A 118 4.96 -11.43 3.09
C GLU A 118 4.82 -9.91 3.09
N ALA A 119 5.68 -9.19 3.82
CA ALA A 119 5.70 -7.75 3.89
C ALA A 119 5.97 -7.12 2.52
N LEU A 120 6.99 -7.62 1.79
CA LEU A 120 7.29 -7.12 0.45
C LEU A 120 6.17 -7.44 -0.55
N HIS A 121 5.56 -8.62 -0.47
CA HIS A 121 4.43 -8.98 -1.33
C HIS A 121 3.24 -8.04 -1.13
N ARG A 122 2.82 -7.83 0.13
CA ARG A 122 1.73 -6.91 0.48
C ARG A 122 2.05 -5.46 0.10
N ALA A 123 3.27 -4.99 0.39
CA ALA A 123 3.74 -3.67 0.01
C ALA A 123 3.74 -3.49 -1.52
N SER A 124 4.13 -4.52 -2.28
CA SER A 124 4.14 -4.48 -3.74
C SER A 124 2.73 -4.37 -4.32
N ILE A 125 1.74 -5.08 -3.75
CA ILE A 125 0.34 -5.01 -4.18
C ILE A 125 -0.21 -3.60 -3.93
N LEU A 126 0.02 -3.04 -2.74
CA LEU A 126 -0.42 -1.68 -2.42
C LEU A 126 0.30 -0.63 -3.26
N GLY A 127 1.61 -0.77 -3.47
CA GLY A 127 2.41 0.13 -4.29
C GLY A 127 1.95 0.13 -5.76
N ILE A 128 1.83 -1.04 -6.38
CA ILE A 128 1.35 -1.18 -7.77
C ILE A 128 -0.10 -0.73 -7.89
N GLY A 129 -0.95 -1.09 -6.92
CA GLY A 129 -2.35 -0.72 -6.89
C GLY A 129 -2.57 0.79 -6.79
N LYS A 130 -1.95 1.43 -5.79
CA LYS A 130 -2.12 2.86 -5.51
C LYS A 130 -1.39 3.73 -6.55
N LEU A 131 -0.09 3.54 -6.75
CA LEU A 131 0.70 4.37 -7.67
C LEU A 131 0.44 4.02 -9.13
N GLY A 132 0.40 2.74 -9.47
CA GLY A 132 0.21 2.29 -10.84
C GLY A 132 -1.23 2.49 -11.33
N PHE A 133 -2.17 1.76 -10.74
CA PHE A 133 -3.56 1.73 -11.23
C PHE A 133 -4.35 2.99 -10.86
N VAL A 134 -4.39 3.32 -9.57
CA VAL A 134 -5.25 4.41 -9.10
C VAL A 134 -4.67 5.78 -9.46
N PHE A 135 -3.35 5.97 -9.38
CA PHE A 135 -2.73 7.26 -9.69
C PHE A 135 -2.32 7.41 -11.16
N ILE A 136 -1.33 6.66 -11.65
CA ILE A 136 -0.77 6.85 -13.00
C ILE A 136 -1.84 6.58 -14.07
N ILE A 137 -2.41 5.38 -14.08
CA ILE A 137 -3.34 4.99 -15.14
C ILE A 137 -4.59 5.90 -15.13
N SER A 138 -5.13 6.19 -13.95
CA SER A 138 -6.39 6.94 -13.86
C SER A 138 -6.26 8.42 -14.19
N ILE A 139 -5.06 9.02 -14.14
CA ILE A 139 -4.85 10.40 -14.58
C ILE A 139 -4.43 10.45 -16.05
N PHE A 140 -3.44 9.65 -16.46
CA PHE A 140 -2.86 9.76 -17.80
C PHE A 140 -3.82 9.29 -18.91
N ILE A 141 -4.60 8.23 -18.69
CA ILE A 141 -5.56 7.77 -19.70
C ILE A 141 -6.61 8.84 -20.02
N PRO A 142 -7.38 9.38 -19.05
CA PRO A 142 -8.33 10.44 -19.35
C PRO A 142 -7.64 11.72 -19.84
N LEU A 143 -6.44 12.05 -19.38
CA LEU A 143 -5.72 13.24 -19.85
C LEU A 143 -5.54 13.24 -21.37
N PHE A 144 -5.18 12.12 -21.98
CA PHE A 144 -4.99 12.05 -23.44
C PHE A 144 -6.27 11.68 -24.19
N MET A 145 -7.02 10.69 -23.70
CA MET A 145 -8.17 10.16 -24.42
C MET A 145 -9.40 11.07 -24.31
N ALA A 146 -9.72 11.54 -23.10
CA ALA A 146 -10.92 12.35 -22.87
C ALA A 146 -10.77 13.77 -23.46
N THR A 147 -9.58 14.38 -23.35
CA THR A 147 -9.32 15.68 -23.98
C THR A 147 -9.29 15.63 -25.50
N GLY A 148 -8.76 14.54 -26.09
CA GLY A 148 -8.70 14.34 -27.53
C GLY A 148 -10.08 14.26 -28.19
N LEU A 149 -11.01 13.52 -27.59
CA LEU A 149 -12.36 13.30 -28.11
C LEU A 149 -13.22 14.58 -28.26
N ILE A 150 -12.90 15.63 -27.51
CA ILE A 150 -13.63 16.92 -27.58
C ILE A 150 -12.86 17.92 -28.44
N ARG A 151 -11.52 17.90 -28.38
CA ARG A 151 -10.67 18.85 -29.09
C ARG A 151 -10.81 18.73 -30.62
N ASP A 152 -10.85 17.53 -31.15
CA ASP A 152 -10.90 17.32 -32.60
C ASP A 152 -12.21 17.82 -33.20
N GLU A 153 -13.30 17.78 -32.44
CA GLU A 153 -14.57 18.35 -32.85
C GLU A 153 -14.67 19.86 -32.71
N MET A 154 -14.09 20.43 -31.65
CA MET A 154 -13.96 21.88 -31.55
C MET A 154 -13.11 22.46 -32.69
N ASN A 155 -12.05 21.77 -33.10
CA ASN A 155 -11.18 22.25 -34.17
C ASN A 155 -11.73 21.99 -35.58
N SER A 156 -12.53 20.92 -35.77
CA SER A 156 -13.12 20.59 -37.07
C SER A 156 -14.42 21.36 -37.39
N GLY A 157 -14.95 22.15 -36.44
CA GLY A 157 -16.16 22.95 -36.65
C GLY A 157 -17.42 22.11 -36.85
N THR A 158 -17.35 20.80 -36.62
CA THR A 158 -18.48 19.87 -36.75
C THR A 158 -19.54 20.07 -35.67
N MET A 159 -19.22 20.85 -34.63
CA MET A 159 -20.14 21.24 -33.56
C MET A 159 -21.42 21.87 -34.14
N HIS A 160 -21.30 22.82 -35.09
CA HIS A 160 -22.45 23.48 -35.71
C HIS A 160 -23.44 22.52 -36.38
N TYR A 161 -22.95 21.40 -36.94
CA TYR A 161 -23.82 20.40 -37.58
C TYR A 161 -24.57 19.54 -36.56
N MET A 162 -23.99 19.28 -35.40
CA MET A 162 -24.62 18.46 -34.35
C MET A 162 -25.74 19.19 -33.61
N LEU A 163 -25.71 20.52 -33.58
CA LEU A 163 -26.66 21.34 -32.83
C LEU A 163 -27.90 21.76 -33.61
N THR A 164 -27.95 21.41 -34.90
CA THR A 164 -29.16 21.59 -35.71
C THR A 164 -30.25 20.55 -35.38
N LYS A 165 -29.91 19.47 -34.67
CA LYS A 165 -30.88 18.46 -34.21
C LYS A 165 -31.47 18.82 -32.84
N PRO A 166 -32.75 18.54 -32.59
CA PRO A 166 -33.38 18.75 -31.29
C PRO A 166 -32.96 17.66 -30.29
N ILE A 167 -31.69 17.68 -29.88
CA ILE A 167 -31.12 16.83 -28.83
C ILE A 167 -30.63 17.75 -27.70
N ALA A 168 -30.87 17.37 -26.45
CA ALA A 168 -30.41 18.18 -25.32
C ALA A 168 -28.88 18.20 -25.29
N ARG A 169 -28.27 19.39 -25.26
CA ARG A 169 -26.81 19.56 -25.39
C ARG A 169 -26.01 18.83 -24.30
N THR A 170 -26.59 18.68 -23.12
CA THR A 170 -26.01 17.90 -22.00
C THR A 170 -25.95 16.40 -22.30
N GLU A 171 -26.91 15.86 -23.08
CA GLU A 171 -26.91 14.44 -23.48
C GLU A 171 -25.76 14.15 -24.46
N VAL A 172 -25.48 15.06 -25.39
CA VAL A 172 -24.33 14.91 -26.32
C VAL A 172 -23.01 14.83 -25.54
N PHE A 173 -22.84 15.68 -24.52
CA PHE A 173 -21.68 15.62 -23.64
C PHE A 173 -21.62 14.29 -22.85
N PHE A 174 -22.75 13.84 -22.31
CA PHE A 174 -22.85 12.59 -21.57
C PHE A 174 -22.53 11.35 -22.44
N TYR A 175 -23.00 11.29 -23.69
CA TYR A 175 -22.70 10.17 -24.59
C TYR A 175 -21.20 10.04 -24.90
N ARG A 176 -20.46 11.16 -24.94
CA ARG A 176 -19.00 11.13 -25.11
C ARG A 176 -18.29 10.54 -23.92
N VAL A 177 -18.72 10.95 -22.72
CA VAL A 177 -18.19 10.42 -21.46
C VAL A 177 -18.45 8.92 -21.40
N ILE A 178 -19.66 8.47 -21.71
CA ILE A 178 -19.97 7.03 -21.78
C ILE A 178 -19.11 6.33 -22.83
N GLY A 179 -18.90 6.92 -24.01
CA GLY A 179 -18.03 6.35 -25.04
C GLY A 179 -16.58 6.18 -24.57
N TYR A 180 -16.04 7.17 -23.85
CA TYR A 180 -14.75 7.10 -23.20
C TYR A 180 -14.70 5.99 -22.12
N LEU A 181 -15.69 5.96 -21.21
CA LEU A 181 -15.75 4.96 -20.14
C LEU A 181 -15.91 3.55 -20.70
N GLY A 182 -16.65 3.39 -21.79
CA GLY A 182 -16.82 2.12 -22.49
C GLY A 182 -15.53 1.52 -23.05
N ILE A 183 -14.47 2.32 -23.23
CA ILE A 183 -13.14 1.85 -23.60
C ILE A 183 -12.27 1.66 -22.36
N VAL A 184 -12.27 2.64 -21.46
CA VAL A 184 -11.35 2.65 -20.30
C VAL A 184 -11.71 1.62 -19.25
N TRP A 185 -12.99 1.43 -18.92
CA TRP A 185 -13.38 0.47 -17.88
C TRP A 185 -13.06 -0.97 -18.27
N PRO A 186 -13.36 -1.47 -19.49
CA PRO A 186 -12.92 -2.81 -19.88
C PRO A 186 -11.40 -2.96 -19.88
N TYR A 187 -10.67 -1.92 -20.29
CA TYR A 187 -9.21 -1.94 -20.24
C TYR A 187 -8.69 -2.08 -18.80
N LEU A 188 -9.23 -1.30 -17.86
CA LEU A 188 -8.89 -1.41 -16.43
C LEU A 188 -9.24 -2.79 -15.88
N ILE A 189 -10.44 -3.30 -16.13
CA ILE A 189 -10.90 -4.61 -15.65
C ILE A 189 -9.93 -5.71 -16.11
N ILE A 190 -9.54 -5.71 -17.39
CA ILE A 190 -8.63 -6.72 -17.94
C ILE A 190 -7.25 -6.61 -17.27
N LEU A 191 -6.69 -5.41 -17.15
CA LEU A 191 -5.39 -5.22 -16.52
C LEU A 191 -5.40 -5.64 -15.04
N THR A 192 -6.41 -5.24 -14.28
CA THR A 192 -6.51 -5.60 -12.86
C THR A 192 -6.72 -7.09 -12.67
N LEU A 193 -7.46 -7.76 -13.56
CA LEU A 193 -7.63 -9.21 -13.50
C LEU A 193 -6.32 -9.95 -13.78
N ILE A 194 -5.55 -9.49 -14.77
CA ILE A 194 -4.23 -10.06 -15.05
C ILE A 194 -3.31 -9.88 -13.84
N SER A 195 -3.27 -8.67 -13.26
CA SER A 195 -2.47 -8.40 -12.06
C SER A 195 -2.91 -9.23 -10.86
N ALA A 196 -4.21 -9.41 -10.65
CA ALA A 196 -4.76 -10.25 -9.58
C ALA A 196 -4.38 -11.73 -9.75
N ILE A 197 -4.38 -12.23 -10.99
CA ILE A 197 -3.94 -13.60 -11.27
C ILE A 197 -2.44 -13.76 -11.00
N VAL A 198 -1.62 -12.83 -11.49
CA VAL A 198 -0.15 -12.91 -11.33
C VAL A 198 0.23 -12.83 -9.86
N THR A 199 -0.32 -11.89 -9.11
CA THR A 199 -0.03 -11.72 -7.68
C THR A 199 -0.58 -12.87 -6.85
N GLY A 200 -1.77 -13.38 -7.15
CA GLY A 200 -2.33 -14.53 -6.43
C GLY A 200 -1.55 -15.84 -6.60
N PHE A 201 -0.73 -15.98 -7.66
CA PHE A 201 0.24 -17.08 -7.83
C PHE A 201 1.63 -16.78 -7.27
N ALA A 202 2.00 -15.50 -7.16
CA ALA A 202 3.30 -15.07 -6.65
C ALA A 202 3.30 -14.84 -5.14
N GLY A 203 2.13 -14.81 -4.50
CA GLY A 203 2.01 -14.60 -3.06
C GLY A 203 2.60 -15.75 -2.24
N PRO A 204 3.28 -15.43 -1.13
CA PRO A 204 3.79 -16.45 -0.22
C PRO A 204 2.64 -17.14 0.53
N GLY A 205 2.83 -18.42 0.81
CA GLY A 205 1.91 -19.28 1.57
C GLY A 205 1.88 -20.73 1.08
N ASP A 206 1.32 -21.61 1.90
CA ASP A 206 1.23 -23.05 1.60
C ASP A 206 0.22 -23.41 0.50
N SER A 207 -0.66 -22.47 0.16
CA SER A 207 -1.68 -22.66 -0.85
C SER A 207 -1.20 -22.28 -2.24
N LEU A 208 -1.57 -23.07 -3.26
CA LEU A 208 -1.22 -22.78 -4.66
C LEU A 208 -1.81 -21.47 -5.21
N PHE A 209 -2.85 -20.91 -4.58
CA PHE A 209 -3.45 -19.64 -4.99
C PHE A 209 -4.15 -18.93 -3.82
N ARG A 210 -3.81 -17.66 -3.60
CA ARG A 210 -4.32 -16.86 -2.48
C ARG A 210 -5.53 -16.01 -2.88
N PHE A 211 -6.73 -16.52 -2.61
CA PHE A 211 -7.99 -15.85 -2.98
C PHE A 211 -8.29 -14.56 -2.19
N SER A 212 -7.68 -14.37 -1.01
CA SER A 212 -7.92 -13.16 -0.19
C SER A 212 -7.47 -11.88 -0.92
N GLU A 213 -6.40 -11.96 -1.71
CA GLU A 213 -5.86 -10.84 -2.48
C GLU A 213 -6.81 -10.32 -3.56
N PHE A 214 -7.73 -11.16 -4.04
CA PHE A 214 -8.74 -10.74 -5.02
C PHE A 214 -9.65 -9.63 -4.48
N GLY A 215 -9.89 -9.61 -3.15
CA GLY A 215 -10.67 -8.55 -2.50
C GLY A 215 -10.04 -7.17 -2.65
N ILE A 216 -8.71 -7.09 -2.52
CA ILE A 216 -7.96 -5.84 -2.68
C ILE A 216 -7.89 -5.40 -4.14
N TRP A 217 -7.66 -6.33 -5.06
CA TRP A 217 -7.66 -6.00 -6.48
C TRP A 217 -9.02 -5.50 -6.97
N LEU A 218 -10.13 -6.05 -6.44
CA LEU A 218 -11.47 -5.55 -6.72
C LEU A 218 -11.66 -4.12 -6.18
N ALA A 219 -11.15 -3.80 -5.00
CA ALA A 219 -11.20 -2.45 -4.45
C ALA A 219 -10.33 -1.46 -5.23
N ILE A 220 -9.12 -1.85 -5.63
CA ILE A 220 -8.23 -1.06 -6.51
C ILE A 220 -8.92 -0.79 -7.85
N LEU A 221 -9.54 -1.81 -8.45
CA LEU A 221 -10.31 -1.66 -9.69
C LEU A 221 -11.45 -0.67 -9.49
N PHE A 222 -12.23 -0.82 -8.42
CA PHE A 222 -13.35 0.08 -8.12
C PHE A 222 -12.89 1.53 -7.89
N ALA A 223 -11.80 1.73 -7.12
CA ALA A 223 -11.19 3.03 -6.92
C ALA A 223 -10.71 3.65 -8.24
N ALA A 224 -10.04 2.89 -9.10
CA ALA A 224 -9.57 3.34 -10.42
C ALA A 224 -10.74 3.66 -11.37
N MET A 225 -11.84 2.90 -11.33
CA MET A 225 -13.05 3.19 -12.12
C MET A 225 -13.71 4.51 -11.68
N MET A 226 -13.76 4.78 -10.37
CA MET A 226 -14.27 6.04 -9.84
C MET A 226 -13.34 7.21 -10.15
N ALA A 227 -12.02 7.02 -10.01
CA ALA A 227 -11.03 8.03 -10.34
C ALA A 227 -11.07 8.40 -11.83
N THR A 228 -11.08 7.41 -12.73
CA THR A 228 -11.19 7.65 -14.18
C THR A 228 -12.52 8.28 -14.57
N LEU A 229 -13.61 7.99 -13.87
CA LEU A 229 -14.88 8.69 -14.05
C LEU A 229 -14.73 10.18 -13.74
N VAL A 230 -14.22 10.54 -12.56
CA VAL A 230 -14.08 11.95 -12.16
C VAL A 230 -13.05 12.68 -13.03
N TYR A 231 -11.88 12.10 -13.28
CA TYR A 231 -10.85 12.72 -14.13
C TYR A 231 -11.29 12.82 -15.59
N GLY A 232 -11.95 11.80 -16.13
CA GLY A 232 -12.54 11.85 -17.47
C GLY A 232 -13.52 13.01 -17.59
N MET A 233 -14.37 13.21 -16.60
CA MET A 233 -15.32 14.33 -16.52
C MET A 233 -14.61 15.68 -16.39
N LEU A 234 -13.59 15.76 -15.55
CA LEU A 234 -12.83 16.99 -15.28
C LEU A 234 -12.06 17.45 -16.52
N PHE A 235 -11.35 16.55 -17.18
CA PHE A 235 -10.57 16.89 -18.36
C PHE A 235 -11.47 17.14 -19.59
N CYS A 236 -12.60 16.44 -19.71
CA CYS A 236 -13.63 16.81 -20.68
C CYS A 236 -14.16 18.23 -20.42
N PHE A 237 -14.45 18.58 -19.17
CA PHE A 237 -14.90 19.91 -18.77
C PHE A 237 -13.86 21.00 -19.10
N LEU A 238 -12.60 20.80 -18.74
CA LEU A 238 -11.51 21.73 -19.06
C LEU A 238 -11.28 21.86 -20.58
N GLY A 239 -11.43 20.75 -21.31
CA GLY A 239 -11.39 20.72 -22.77
C GLY A 239 -12.49 21.56 -23.43
N VAL A 240 -13.70 21.53 -22.87
CA VAL A 240 -14.80 22.40 -23.31
C VAL A 240 -14.54 23.85 -22.93
N MET A 241 -13.96 24.12 -21.75
CA MET A 241 -13.75 25.48 -21.26
C MET A 241 -12.78 26.29 -22.12
N TRP A 242 -11.71 25.68 -22.65
CA TRP A 242 -10.72 26.41 -23.44
C TRP A 242 -10.18 25.60 -24.62
N ARG A 243 -9.85 26.29 -25.74
CA ARG A 243 -9.30 25.67 -26.96
C ARG A 243 -8.00 24.90 -26.71
N TYR A 244 -7.27 25.27 -25.67
CA TYR A 244 -6.09 24.57 -25.16
C TYR A 244 -6.35 24.00 -23.75
N GLY A 245 -7.49 23.33 -23.53
CA GLY A 245 -7.83 22.74 -22.22
C GLY A 245 -6.75 21.84 -21.62
N ILE A 246 -5.89 21.24 -22.45
CA ILE A 246 -4.72 20.48 -22.01
C ILE A 246 -3.73 21.31 -21.17
N ILE A 247 -3.60 22.62 -21.45
CA ILE A 247 -2.71 23.53 -20.70
C ILE A 247 -3.25 23.73 -19.28
N LEU A 248 -4.57 23.74 -19.08
CA LEU A 248 -5.19 23.82 -17.75
C LEU A 248 -5.14 22.48 -16.99
N ALA A 249 -5.11 21.37 -17.73
CA ALA A 249 -5.03 20.03 -17.14
C ALA A 249 -3.66 19.73 -16.52
N ILE A 250 -2.57 20.32 -17.03
CA ILE A 250 -1.20 20.06 -16.54
C ILE A 250 -1.01 20.51 -15.08
N PRO A 251 -1.31 21.76 -14.69
CA PRO A 251 -1.20 22.18 -13.28
C PRO A 251 -2.08 21.35 -12.35
N PHE A 252 -3.26 20.93 -12.83
CA PHE A 252 -4.14 20.08 -12.05
C PHE A 252 -3.56 18.67 -11.87
N ALA A 253 -2.99 18.07 -12.91
CA ALA A 253 -2.30 16.78 -12.78
C ALA A 253 -1.08 16.86 -11.83
N ALA A 254 -0.34 17.98 -11.84
CA ALA A 254 0.74 18.21 -10.89
C ALA A 254 0.25 18.36 -9.44
N TRP A 255 -0.90 19.01 -9.24
CA TRP A 255 -1.56 19.08 -7.93
C TRP A 255 -1.94 17.67 -7.43
N GLU A 256 -2.58 16.88 -8.27
CA GLU A 256 -2.99 15.51 -7.93
C GLU A 256 -1.80 14.59 -7.64
N LEU A 257 -0.66 14.76 -8.33
CA LEU A 257 0.60 14.06 -8.00
C LEU A 257 1.08 14.39 -6.59
N GLY A 258 1.09 15.67 -6.20
CA GLY A 258 1.49 16.09 -4.86
C GLY A 258 0.58 15.51 -3.79
N MET A 259 -0.73 15.46 -4.05
CA MET A 259 -1.71 14.90 -3.11
C MET A 259 -1.61 13.37 -3.01
N ALA A 260 -1.29 12.67 -4.11
CA ALA A 260 -1.08 11.21 -4.09
C ALA A 260 0.10 10.83 -3.19
N LEU A 261 1.22 11.56 -3.28
CA LEU A 261 2.40 11.32 -2.43
C LEU A 261 2.15 11.71 -0.98
N LEU A 262 1.45 12.83 -0.73
CA LEU A 262 1.06 13.23 0.61
C LEU A 262 0.11 12.22 1.27
N SER A 263 -0.75 11.55 0.49
CA SER A 263 -1.68 10.54 1.01
C SER A 263 -0.97 9.29 1.54
N MET A 264 0.26 9.03 1.12
CA MET A 264 1.06 7.90 1.60
C MET A 264 1.84 8.29 2.86
N GLY A 265 2.46 9.47 2.87
CA GLY A 265 3.23 9.92 4.02
C GLY A 265 2.37 10.44 5.19
N VAL A 266 1.26 11.13 4.90
CA VAL A 266 0.40 11.78 5.91
C VAL A 266 -1.09 11.64 5.50
N PRO A 267 -1.69 10.44 5.63
CA PRO A 267 -3.06 10.17 5.18
C PRO A 267 -4.14 11.00 5.89
N ASP A 268 -3.87 11.49 7.11
CA ASP A 268 -4.80 12.34 7.87
C ASP A 268 -4.81 13.81 7.46
N ALA A 269 -3.95 14.20 6.51
CA ALA A 269 -3.83 15.60 6.12
C ALA A 269 -5.16 16.11 5.52
N PRO A 270 -5.77 17.18 6.08
CA PRO A 270 -7.08 17.64 5.64
C PRO A 270 -7.07 18.18 4.20
N ILE A 271 -5.89 18.53 3.68
CA ILE A 271 -5.69 18.99 2.31
C ILE A 271 -6.00 17.92 1.26
N LEU A 272 -5.87 16.62 1.61
CA LEU A 272 -6.17 15.49 0.72
C LEU A 272 -7.64 15.46 0.31
N ARG A 273 -8.53 16.04 1.12
CA ARG A 273 -9.98 16.08 0.87
C ARG A 273 -10.36 16.99 -0.31
N PHE A 274 -9.44 17.86 -0.76
CA PHE A 274 -9.62 18.67 -1.96
C PHE A 274 -9.19 17.96 -3.25
N SER A 275 -8.61 16.76 -3.14
CA SER A 275 -8.06 16.02 -4.26
C SER A 275 -8.94 14.83 -4.62
N VAL A 276 -9.02 14.53 -5.92
CA VAL A 276 -9.78 13.36 -6.41
C VAL A 276 -9.02 12.08 -6.02
N ILE A 277 -7.68 12.10 -6.10
CA ILE A 277 -6.87 10.94 -5.75
C ILE A 277 -6.96 10.60 -4.26
N GLY A 278 -7.04 11.61 -3.39
CA GLY A 278 -7.17 11.39 -1.94
C GLY A 278 -8.42 10.59 -1.60
N TRP A 279 -9.57 10.92 -2.20
CA TRP A 279 -10.80 10.14 -2.03
C TRP A 279 -10.71 8.74 -2.65
N ALA A 280 -10.04 8.58 -3.79
CA ALA A 280 -9.84 7.27 -4.41
C ALA A 280 -8.91 6.36 -3.56
N LEU A 281 -7.86 6.92 -2.95
CA LEU A 281 -6.95 6.18 -2.08
C LEU A 281 -7.62 5.76 -0.77
N ILE A 282 -8.51 6.57 -0.20
CA ILE A 282 -9.32 6.18 0.97
C ILE A 282 -10.11 4.88 0.71
N ILE A 283 -10.58 4.63 -0.52
CA ILE A 283 -11.25 3.37 -0.88
C ILE A 283 -10.27 2.19 -0.77
N VAL A 284 -9.04 2.34 -1.27
CA VAL A 284 -8.01 1.31 -1.21
C VAL A 284 -7.57 1.05 0.22
N ASP A 285 -7.33 2.11 1.00
CA ASP A 285 -6.95 2.06 2.42
C ASP A 285 -8.01 1.36 3.26
N SER A 286 -9.27 1.68 3.00
CA SER A 286 -10.40 1.03 3.66
C SER A 286 -10.50 -0.45 3.32
N ALA A 287 -10.18 -0.82 2.07
CA ALA A 287 -10.21 -2.21 1.64
C ALA A 287 -9.04 -3.02 2.20
N SER A 288 -7.84 -2.43 2.30
CA SER A 288 -6.68 -3.12 2.88
C SER A 288 -6.91 -3.49 4.33
N MET A 289 -7.54 -2.61 5.13
CA MET A 289 -7.90 -2.94 6.52
C MET A 289 -8.98 -4.03 6.64
N ILE A 290 -9.88 -4.15 5.65
CA ILE A 290 -10.93 -5.16 5.67
C ILE A 290 -10.37 -6.54 5.26
N VAL A 291 -9.48 -6.56 4.27
CA VAL A 291 -8.92 -7.80 3.70
C VAL A 291 -7.74 -8.32 4.52
N TRP A 292 -6.92 -7.43 5.07
CA TRP A 292 -5.76 -7.73 5.90
C TRP A 292 -5.88 -7.02 7.26
N PRO A 293 -6.69 -7.57 8.18
CA PRO A 293 -6.89 -6.96 9.50
C PRO A 293 -5.62 -6.96 10.37
N ASP A 294 -4.68 -7.85 10.06
CA ASP A 294 -3.39 -8.06 10.70
C ASP A 294 -2.30 -7.07 10.23
N MET A 295 -2.58 -6.20 9.25
CA MET A 295 -1.59 -5.28 8.69
C MET A 295 -0.88 -4.40 9.71
N THR A 296 -1.63 -3.85 10.66
CA THR A 296 -1.06 -3.00 11.69
C THR A 296 -0.10 -3.82 12.57
N LEU A 297 -0.49 -5.03 12.97
CA LEU A 297 0.34 -5.92 13.77
C LEU A 297 1.62 -6.30 13.02
N LEU A 298 1.49 -6.68 11.75
CA LEU A 298 2.62 -7.04 10.87
C LEU A 298 3.62 -5.88 10.72
N ILE A 299 3.13 -4.64 10.60
CA ILE A 299 4.01 -3.47 10.53
C ILE A 299 4.75 -3.28 11.85
N TYR A 300 4.04 -3.32 12.98
CA TYR A 300 4.65 -3.13 14.30
C TYR A 300 5.68 -4.19 14.64
N SER A 301 5.40 -5.44 14.28
CA SER A 301 6.33 -6.53 14.50
C SER A 301 7.58 -6.44 13.62
N GLY A 302 7.44 -5.87 12.42
CA GLY A 302 8.56 -5.46 11.58
C GLY A 302 9.53 -4.47 12.22
N PHE A 303 9.10 -3.75 13.27
CA PHE A 303 9.85 -2.76 14.01
C PHE A 303 10.15 -3.18 15.45
N SER A 304 9.77 -4.40 15.88
CA SER A 304 9.91 -4.85 17.28
C SER A 304 11.18 -5.62 17.57
N VAL A 305 11.99 -5.93 16.56
CA VAL A 305 13.25 -6.67 16.73
C VAL A 305 14.35 -5.74 17.23
N GLU A 306 15.13 -6.21 18.22
CA GLU A 306 16.32 -5.53 18.75
C GLU A 306 17.61 -6.16 18.14
N GLY A 307 18.59 -5.37 17.69
CA GLY A 307 19.74 -5.85 16.90
C GLY A 307 20.69 -4.79 16.27
N THR A 308 21.82 -4.49 16.91
CA THR A 308 22.75 -3.41 16.53
C THR A 308 23.16 -3.27 15.03
N ASP A 309 23.00 -2.07 14.44
CA ASP A 309 23.55 -1.72 13.10
C ASP A 309 25.09 -1.73 13.08
N ALA A 310 25.69 -1.88 11.88
CA ALA A 310 27.13 -1.91 11.60
C ALA A 310 27.90 -0.65 12.06
N LEU A 311 27.21 0.44 12.39
CA LEU A 311 27.77 1.68 12.94
C LEU A 311 27.57 1.83 14.46
N GLY A 312 26.98 0.83 15.13
CA GLY A 312 26.71 0.84 16.57
C GLY A 312 25.61 1.82 16.98
N PHE A 313 24.73 2.19 16.05
CA PHE A 313 23.49 2.91 16.33
C PHE A 313 22.35 1.90 16.34
N GLU A 314 21.46 2.01 17.32
CA GLU A 314 20.27 1.15 17.41
C GLU A 314 19.25 1.64 16.38
N SER A 315 19.06 0.84 15.34
CA SER A 315 17.99 1.03 14.37
C SER A 315 17.77 -0.30 13.66
N GLU A 316 16.71 -1.00 14.06
CA GLU A 316 16.34 -2.28 13.51
C GLU A 316 14.97 -2.22 12.86
N GLU A 317 14.93 -2.67 11.62
CA GLU A 317 13.72 -2.82 10.84
C GLU A 317 13.88 -4.05 9.95
N LEU A 318 12.96 -5.02 10.03
CA LEU A 318 12.97 -6.17 9.15
C LEU A 318 12.81 -5.73 7.68
N ILE A 319 13.47 -6.43 6.77
CA ILE A 319 13.40 -6.12 5.34
C ILE A 319 11.94 -6.14 4.88
N GLY A 320 11.43 -5.01 4.42
CA GLY A 320 10.06 -4.88 3.93
C GLY A 320 9.10 -4.14 4.88
N SER A 321 9.48 -3.87 6.13
CA SER A 321 8.69 -3.05 7.07
C SER A 321 8.53 -1.60 6.59
N GLU A 322 9.61 -0.94 6.15
CA GLU A 322 9.58 0.44 5.62
C GLU A 322 8.64 0.60 4.41
N PRO A 323 8.76 -0.18 3.30
CA PRO A 323 7.85 -0.04 2.18
C PRO A 323 6.41 -0.40 2.56
N LEU A 324 6.21 -1.35 3.47
CA LEU A 324 4.88 -1.70 3.96
C LEU A 324 4.25 -0.55 4.74
N GLN A 325 5.00 0.08 5.65
CA GLN A 325 4.56 1.26 6.41
C GLN A 325 4.26 2.45 5.50
N TYR A 326 5.07 2.67 4.46
CA TYR A 326 4.85 3.76 3.51
C TYR A 326 3.59 3.57 2.66
N PHE A 327 3.33 2.35 2.19
CA PHE A 327 2.17 2.07 1.34
C PHE A 327 0.90 1.74 2.12
N TYR A 328 0.98 1.38 3.40
CA TYR A 328 -0.18 1.19 4.25
C TYR A 328 -0.62 2.52 4.86
N ALA A 329 -1.93 2.76 4.90
CA ALA A 329 -2.49 3.96 5.50
C ALA A 329 -3.86 3.66 6.08
N ASN A 330 -4.19 4.29 7.21
CA ASN A 330 -5.55 4.30 7.74
C ASN A 330 -6.41 5.31 6.95
N PRO A 331 -7.73 5.04 6.78
CA PRO A 331 -8.64 5.99 6.17
C PRO A 331 -8.65 7.32 6.92
N GLY A 332 -8.20 8.42 6.30
CA GLY A 332 -8.01 9.76 6.88
C GLY A 332 -9.30 10.54 7.29
N LEU A 333 -10.33 9.80 7.72
CA LEU A 333 -11.64 10.30 8.16
C LEU A 333 -11.84 10.19 9.69
N GLY A 334 -10.78 9.88 10.45
CA GLY A 334 -10.81 9.68 11.90
C GLY A 334 -11.23 8.25 12.29
N ASN A 335 -11.75 8.08 13.52
CA ASN A 335 -12.17 6.77 14.08
C ASN A 335 -13.50 6.25 13.47
N ILE A 336 -13.64 6.33 12.16
CA ILE A 336 -14.77 5.80 11.40
C ILE A 336 -14.42 4.40 10.92
N SER A 337 -15.38 3.47 10.96
CA SER A 337 -15.19 2.10 10.44
C SER A 337 -14.70 2.13 8.98
N PRO A 338 -13.74 1.27 8.57
CA PRO A 338 -13.23 1.24 7.20
C PRO A 338 -14.33 1.14 6.13
N PHE A 339 -15.35 0.33 6.39
CA PHE A 339 -16.49 0.18 5.48
C PHE A 339 -17.26 1.47 5.23
N LEU A 340 -17.52 2.26 6.29
CA LEU A 340 -18.22 3.53 6.16
C LEU A 340 -17.36 4.58 5.44
N SER A 341 -16.05 4.59 5.70
CA SER A 341 -15.09 5.46 5.01
C SER A 341 -15.09 5.22 3.50
N MET A 342 -15.13 3.96 3.08
CA MET A 342 -15.25 3.56 1.67
C MET A 342 -16.55 4.08 1.01
N ILE A 343 -17.69 3.98 1.71
CA ILE A 343 -18.98 4.49 1.22
C ILE A 343 -18.94 6.00 1.07
N ILE A 344 -18.43 6.72 2.08
CA ILE A 344 -18.33 8.19 2.06
C ILE A 344 -17.46 8.63 0.87
N ALA A 345 -16.29 8.01 0.68
CA ALA A 345 -15.40 8.31 -0.43
C ALA A 345 -16.09 8.09 -1.80
N THR A 346 -16.81 6.98 -1.94
CA THR A 346 -17.59 6.69 -3.16
C THR A 346 -18.64 7.76 -3.43
N VAL A 347 -19.41 8.16 -2.41
CA VAL A 347 -20.44 9.19 -2.55
C VAL A 347 -19.83 10.53 -2.94
N VAL A 348 -18.70 10.91 -2.35
CA VAL A 348 -18.00 12.16 -2.69
C VAL A 348 -17.54 12.15 -4.14
N LEU A 349 -16.93 11.07 -4.62
CA LEU A 349 -16.50 10.94 -6.02
C LEU A 349 -17.68 11.01 -6.99
N LEU A 350 -18.82 10.38 -6.67
CA LEU A 350 -20.04 10.48 -7.49
C LEU A 350 -20.62 11.89 -7.50
N ILE A 351 -20.61 12.60 -6.38
CA ILE A 351 -21.03 14.00 -6.30
C ILE A 351 -20.11 14.88 -7.17
N GLN A 352 -18.80 14.68 -7.10
CA GLN A 352 -17.83 15.40 -7.94
C GLN A 352 -18.07 15.14 -9.44
N ALA A 353 -18.25 13.88 -9.84
CA ALA A 353 -18.55 13.52 -11.23
C ALA A 353 -19.85 14.17 -11.71
N THR A 354 -20.89 14.13 -10.88
CA THR A 354 -22.20 14.73 -11.18
C THR A 354 -22.12 16.25 -11.30
N ALA A 355 -21.39 16.91 -10.39
CA ALA A 355 -21.16 18.35 -10.46
C ALA A 355 -20.43 18.75 -11.74
N LEU A 356 -19.39 18.01 -12.14
CA LEU A 356 -18.67 18.24 -13.39
C LEU A 356 -19.55 18.00 -14.63
N LEU A 357 -20.48 17.04 -14.59
CA LEU A 357 -21.46 16.83 -15.65
C LEU A 357 -22.35 18.05 -15.86
N PHE A 358 -22.90 18.60 -14.78
CA PHE A 358 -23.77 19.77 -14.84
C PHE A 358 -23.01 21.02 -15.26
N LEU A 359 -21.80 21.25 -14.72
CA LEU A 359 -20.96 22.40 -15.08
C LEU A 359 -20.51 22.33 -16.55
N GLY A 360 -20.06 21.16 -17.02
CA GLY A 360 -19.70 20.95 -18.43
C GLY A 360 -20.87 21.16 -19.38
N GLY A 361 -22.03 20.59 -19.04
CA GLY A 361 -23.26 20.80 -19.82
C GLY A 361 -23.71 22.26 -19.84
N ALA A 362 -23.54 23.02 -18.75
CA ALA A 362 -23.90 24.43 -18.68
C ALA A 362 -22.99 25.31 -19.54
N ILE A 363 -21.66 25.12 -19.48
CA ILE A 363 -20.70 25.90 -20.29
C ILE A 363 -20.89 25.60 -21.78
N PHE A 364 -21.15 24.34 -22.14
CA PHE A 364 -21.39 23.95 -23.53
C PHE A 364 -22.64 24.65 -24.12
N LYS A 365 -23.64 24.99 -23.30
CA LYS A 365 -24.79 25.80 -23.76
C LYS A 365 -24.41 27.26 -24.07
N GLY A 366 -23.44 27.83 -23.36
CA GLY A 366 -23.09 29.24 -23.46
C GLY A 366 -22.16 29.63 -24.61
N LYS A 367 -21.45 28.68 -25.22
CA LYS A 367 -20.39 28.95 -26.21
C LYS A 367 -20.83 29.21 -27.65
N GLU A 368 -22.12 29.35 -27.92
CA GLU A 368 -22.65 29.49 -29.28
C GLU A 368 -23.42 30.78 -29.56
N ILE A 369 -23.27 31.80 -28.71
CA ILE A 369 -23.93 33.09 -28.92
C ILE A 369 -23.02 34.07 -29.70
N GLU A 370 -21.91 33.62 -30.28
CA GLU A 370 -21.02 34.44 -31.12
C GLU A 370 -20.67 33.81 -32.46
#